data_AF-A0A498E6G3-F1
#
_entry.id   AF-A0A498E6G3-F1
#
_cell.length_a   1.000
_cell.length_b   1.000
_cell.length_c   1.000
_cell.angle_alpha   90.00
_cell.angle_beta   90.00
_cell.angle_gamma   90.00
#
_symmetry.space_group_name_H-M   'P 1'
#
loop_
_entity.id
_entity.type
_entity.pdbx_description
1 polymer ?
#
loop_
_entity_poly.entity_id
_entity_poly.type
_entity_poly.pdbx_seq_one_letter_code
_entity_poly.pdbx_strand_id
1 'polypeptide(L)'
;MVAVSEITRQPTRTGTALALSAAGFTVLALGFTTSTAAVGGLAATVALAAGLFSGSRRVVDAAGGLFFLSLLFAGASGAGTEALLLAAVGSILAWDLADNARSVGAHLGRETDTLQLELVHAAATLVVLAVGAAVVYGADRAAAGGQPITAVVLLLVGVVALVAVVAR
;
A
#
# COMPACT_ATOMS: atom_id res chain seq x y z
N MET A 1 1.98 -20.44 42.64
CA MET A 1 1.85 -20.56 41.17
C MET A 1 0.98 -19.41 40.71
N VAL A 2 1.51 -18.47 39.91
CA VAL A 2 0.72 -17.35 39.38
C VAL A 2 -0.18 -17.92 38.28
N ALA A 3 -1.49 -17.74 38.40
CA ALA A 3 -2.42 -18.13 37.36
C ALA A 3 -2.13 -17.30 36.10
N VAL A 4 -1.63 -17.96 35.05
CA VAL A 4 -1.48 -17.32 33.74
C VAL A 4 -2.88 -17.21 33.16
N SER A 5 -3.42 -15.99 33.12
CA SER A 5 -4.68 -15.71 32.44
C SER A 5 -4.51 -16.05 30.96
N GLU A 6 -5.41 -16.87 30.42
CA GLU A 6 -5.40 -17.19 28.99
C GLU A 6 -5.70 -15.93 28.18
N ILE A 7 -4.84 -15.61 27.22
CA ILE A 7 -4.98 -14.43 26.35
C ILE A 7 -5.75 -14.78 25.09
N THR A 8 -6.72 -13.95 24.70
CA THR A 8 -7.44 -14.11 23.44
C THR A 8 -6.51 -13.80 22.26
N ARG A 9 -6.05 -14.83 21.55
CA ARG A 9 -5.19 -14.69 20.36
C ARG A 9 -6.00 -14.29 19.14
N GLN A 10 -6.33 -13.00 19.06
CA GLN A 10 -7.02 -12.38 17.94
C GLN A 10 -6.40 -10.99 17.69
N PRO A 11 -6.56 -10.40 16.49
CA PRO A 11 -6.05 -9.06 16.24
C PRO A 11 -6.59 -8.04 17.24
N THR A 12 -5.75 -7.05 17.58
CA THR A 12 -6.12 -5.97 18.49
C THR A 12 -7.27 -5.12 17.93
N ARG A 13 -8.12 -4.58 18.81
CA ARG A 13 -9.27 -3.75 18.40
C ARG A 13 -8.82 -2.43 17.78
N THR A 14 -7.84 -1.79 18.39
CA THR A 14 -7.29 -0.51 17.93
C THR A 14 -6.66 -0.66 16.55
N GLY A 15 -5.79 -1.65 16.36
CA GLY A 15 -5.10 -1.88 15.10
C GLY A 15 -6.04 -2.30 13.98
N THR A 16 -7.05 -3.11 14.31
CA THR A 16 -8.15 -3.42 13.37
C THR A 16 -8.88 -2.16 12.91
N ALA A 17 -9.22 -1.26 13.85
CA ALA A 17 -9.91 -0.01 13.51
C ALA A 17 -9.03 0.91 12.64
N LEU A 18 -7.75 1.05 12.97
CA LEU A 18 -6.81 1.86 12.20
C LEU A 18 -6.58 1.27 10.78
N ALA A 19 -6.41 -0.05 10.68
CA ALA A 19 -6.25 -0.74 9.40
C ALA A 19 -7.48 -0.56 8.49
N LEU A 20 -8.69 -0.73 9.04
CA LEU A 20 -9.93 -0.53 8.28
C LEU A 20 -10.17 0.94 7.92
N SER A 21 -9.72 1.88 8.75
CA SER A 21 -9.77 3.31 8.44
C SER A 21 -8.86 3.65 7.26
N ALA A 22 -7.62 3.13 7.24
CA ALA A 22 -6.69 3.28 6.13
C ALA A 22 -7.21 2.59 4.84
N ALA A 23 -7.85 1.43 4.98
CA ALA A 23 -8.51 0.74 3.87
C ALA A 23 -9.66 1.58 3.28
N GLY A 24 -10.51 2.16 4.14
CA GLY A 24 -11.57 3.09 3.72
C GLY A 24 -11.02 4.32 3.00
N PHE A 25 -9.95 4.92 3.51
CA PHE A 25 -9.24 6.01 2.83
C PHE A 25 -8.72 5.60 1.44
N THR A 26 -8.16 4.39 1.32
CA THR A 26 -7.69 3.82 0.05
C THR A 26 -8.82 3.71 -0.97
N VAL A 27 -9.98 3.23 -0.56
CA VAL A 27 -11.16 3.13 -1.43
C VAL A 27 -11.57 4.51 -1.94
N LEU A 28 -11.61 5.52 -1.07
CA LEU A 28 -11.94 6.89 -1.46
C LEU A 28 -10.90 7.45 -2.44
N ALA A 29 -9.61 7.25 -2.19
CA ALA A 29 -8.53 7.66 -3.08
C ALA A 29 -8.64 6.99 -4.46
N LEU A 30 -8.90 5.68 -4.50
CA LEU A 30 -9.16 4.96 -5.75
C LEU A 30 -10.45 5.43 -6.44
N GLY A 31 -11.44 5.88 -5.69
CA GLY A 31 -12.66 6.51 -6.22
C GLY A 31 -12.42 7.75 -7.07
N PHE A 32 -11.33 8.49 -6.81
CA PHE A 32 -10.89 9.61 -7.64
C PHE A 32 -10.13 9.18 -8.90
N THR A 33 -9.89 7.88 -9.10
CA THR A 33 -9.22 7.33 -10.29
C THR A 33 -10.25 6.75 -11.26
N THR A 34 -10.67 5.51 -11.06
CA THR A 34 -11.68 4.81 -11.86
C THR A 34 -12.64 4.07 -10.94
N SER A 35 -13.90 3.92 -11.38
CA SER A 35 -14.90 3.16 -10.62
C SER A 35 -14.50 1.69 -10.45
N THR A 36 -13.89 1.08 -11.46
CA THR A 36 -13.39 -0.30 -11.40
C THR A 36 -12.28 -0.47 -10.36
N ALA A 37 -11.34 0.47 -10.27
CA ALA A 37 -10.30 0.42 -9.25
C ALA A 37 -10.89 0.62 -7.84
N ALA A 38 -11.88 1.49 -7.69
CA ALA A 38 -12.58 1.67 -6.41
C ALA A 38 -13.33 0.39 -5.97
N VAL A 39 -13.98 -0.31 -6.91
CA VAL A 39 -14.59 -1.63 -6.64
C VAL A 39 -13.52 -2.66 -6.23
N GLY A 40 -12.36 -2.66 -6.89
CA GLY A 40 -11.22 -3.49 -6.49
C GLY A 40 -10.74 -3.18 -5.07
N GLY A 41 -10.62 -1.90 -4.72
CA GLY A 41 -10.29 -1.45 -3.36
C GLY A 41 -11.34 -1.86 -2.32
N LEU A 42 -12.62 -1.81 -2.66
CA LEU A 42 -13.70 -2.30 -1.79
C LEU A 42 -13.59 -3.80 -1.57
N ALA A 43 -13.35 -4.58 -2.63
CA ALA A 43 -13.15 -6.02 -2.52
C ALA A 43 -11.93 -6.36 -1.66
N ALA A 44 -10.82 -5.61 -1.82
CA ALA A 44 -9.63 -5.72 -0.97
C ALA A 44 -9.92 -5.39 0.49
N THR A 45 -10.73 -4.35 0.75
CA THR A 45 -11.15 -3.98 2.12
C THR A 45 -11.98 -5.09 2.77
N VAL A 46 -12.92 -5.69 2.02
CA VAL A 46 -13.72 -6.83 2.51
C VAL A 46 -12.83 -8.04 2.80
N ALA A 47 -11.88 -8.35 1.92
CA ALA A 47 -10.91 -9.42 2.14
C ALA A 47 -10.03 -9.15 3.38
N LEU A 48 -9.57 -7.91 3.57
CA LEU A 48 -8.77 -7.50 4.72
C LEU A 48 -9.56 -7.69 6.02
N ALA A 49 -10.82 -7.23 6.05
CA ALA A 49 -11.71 -7.43 7.18
C ALA A 49 -11.89 -8.93 7.48
N ALA A 50 -12.16 -9.75 6.46
CA ALA A 50 -12.26 -11.20 6.61
C ALA A 50 -10.97 -11.82 7.17
N GLY A 51 -9.80 -11.36 6.72
CA GLY A 51 -8.49 -11.80 7.21
C GLY A 51 -8.25 -11.45 8.69
N LEU A 52 -8.69 -10.26 9.11
CA LEU A 52 -8.64 -9.84 10.51
C LEU A 52 -9.59 -10.66 11.38
N PHE A 53 -10.87 -10.80 10.99
CA PHE A 53 -11.84 -11.58 11.77
C PHE A 53 -11.50 -13.07 11.87
N SER A 54 -10.92 -13.65 10.82
CA SER A 54 -10.46 -15.04 10.83
C SER A 54 -9.08 -15.23 11.47
N GLY A 55 -8.35 -14.15 11.78
CA GLY A 55 -6.97 -14.24 12.24
C GLY A 55 -6.05 -14.94 11.23
N SER A 56 -6.29 -14.78 9.93
CA SER A 56 -5.52 -15.44 8.87
C SER A 56 -4.53 -14.49 8.20
N ARG A 57 -3.22 -14.74 8.41
CA ARG A 57 -2.15 -13.99 7.73
C ARG A 57 -2.27 -14.07 6.21
N ARG A 58 -2.54 -15.27 5.68
CA ARG A 58 -2.65 -15.50 4.23
C ARG A 58 -3.74 -14.65 3.59
N VAL A 59 -4.86 -14.47 4.29
CA VAL A 59 -5.98 -13.65 3.78
C VAL A 59 -5.65 -12.16 3.84
N VAL A 60 -4.95 -11.71 4.89
CA VAL A 60 -4.44 -10.32 4.99
C VAL A 60 -3.45 -10.03 3.86
N ASP A 61 -2.51 -10.92 3.59
CA ASP A 61 -1.54 -10.79 2.48
C ASP A 61 -2.24 -10.78 1.12
N ALA A 62 -3.24 -11.65 0.93
CA ALA A 62 -4.04 -11.66 -0.29
C ALA A 62 -4.82 -10.35 -0.49
N ALA A 63 -5.35 -9.75 0.59
CA ALA A 63 -6.00 -8.45 0.54
C ALA A 63 -5.02 -7.33 0.15
N GLY A 64 -3.81 -7.33 0.69
CA GLY A 64 -2.73 -6.43 0.27
C GLY A 64 -2.40 -6.58 -1.22
N GLY A 65 -2.31 -7.82 -1.71
CA GLY A 65 -2.16 -8.11 -3.14
C GLY A 65 -3.32 -7.57 -3.98
N LEU A 66 -4.56 -7.66 -3.49
CA LEU A 66 -5.73 -7.15 -4.21
C LEU A 66 -5.77 -5.62 -4.28
N PHE A 67 -5.34 -4.92 -3.22
CA PHE A 67 -5.11 -3.48 -3.29
C PHE A 67 -4.06 -3.12 -4.34
N PHE A 68 -2.94 -3.83 -4.36
CA PHE A 68 -1.89 -3.63 -5.35
C PHE A 68 -2.38 -3.84 -6.79
N LEU A 69 -3.16 -4.89 -7.04
CA LEU A 69 -3.78 -5.12 -8.35
C LEU A 69 -4.74 -3.99 -8.75
N SER A 70 -5.48 -3.43 -7.80
CA SER A 70 -6.37 -2.29 -8.03
C SER A 70 -5.60 -1.03 -8.41
N LEU A 71 -4.46 -0.78 -7.76
CA LEU A 71 -3.52 0.29 -8.09
C LEU A 71 -2.92 0.12 -9.48
N LEU A 72 -2.48 -1.09 -9.83
CA LEU A 72 -1.97 -1.39 -11.18
C LEU A 72 -3.02 -1.13 -12.25
N PHE A 73 -4.26 -1.55 -12.01
CA PHE A 73 -5.36 -1.31 -12.93
C PHE A 73 -5.64 0.19 -13.09
N ALA A 74 -5.69 0.94 -11.99
CA ALA A 74 -5.87 2.40 -12.02
C ALA A 74 -4.74 3.08 -12.81
N GLY A 75 -3.49 2.72 -12.55
CA GLY A 75 -2.32 3.27 -13.25
C GLY A 75 -2.32 2.92 -14.74
N ALA A 76 -2.62 1.67 -15.10
CA ALA A 76 -2.77 1.25 -16.50
C ALA A 76 -3.92 1.96 -17.23
N SER A 77 -4.92 2.44 -16.48
CA SER A 77 -6.04 3.22 -17.00
C SER A 77 -5.74 4.72 -17.11
N GLY A 78 -4.52 5.15 -16.82
CA GLY A 78 -4.09 6.56 -16.93
C GLY A 78 -4.44 7.42 -15.72
N ALA A 79 -4.65 6.82 -14.54
CA ALA A 79 -4.85 7.58 -13.31
C ALA A 79 -3.66 8.50 -13.01
N GLY A 80 -3.95 9.72 -12.53
CA GLY A 80 -2.92 10.68 -12.16
C GLY A 80 -2.07 10.21 -10.97
N THR A 81 -0.78 10.56 -10.98
CA THR A 81 0.21 10.17 -9.97
C THR A 81 -0.23 10.49 -8.54
N GLU A 82 -0.86 11.64 -8.32
CA GLU A 82 -1.28 12.11 -6.98
C GLU A 82 -2.32 11.18 -6.36
N ALA A 83 -3.38 10.85 -7.09
CA ALA A 83 -4.43 9.95 -6.62
C ALA A 83 -3.89 8.52 -6.40
N LEU A 84 -3.00 8.05 -7.29
CA LEU A 84 -2.33 6.76 -7.15
C LEU A 84 -1.44 6.70 -5.91
N LEU A 85 -0.68 7.75 -5.62
CA LEU A 85 0.18 7.80 -4.43
C LEU A 85 -0.65 7.80 -3.14
N LEU A 86 -1.74 8.56 -3.08
CA LEU A 86 -2.64 8.54 -1.93
C LEU A 86 -3.24 7.14 -1.71
N ALA A 87 -3.70 6.49 -2.78
CA ALA A 87 -4.20 5.12 -2.71
C ALA A 87 -3.09 4.12 -2.32
N ALA A 88 -1.87 4.28 -2.83
CA ALA A 88 -0.75 3.41 -2.51
C ALA A 88 -0.38 3.51 -1.02
N VAL A 89 -0.20 4.73 -0.49
CA VAL A 89 0.07 4.97 0.92
C VAL A 89 -1.03 4.37 1.80
N GLY A 90 -2.30 4.65 1.47
CA GLY A 90 -3.43 4.10 2.21
C GLY A 90 -3.43 2.57 2.23
N SER A 91 -3.18 1.94 1.08
CA SER A 91 -3.24 0.48 0.94
C SER A 91 -2.13 -0.23 1.71
N ILE A 92 -0.90 0.29 1.64
CA ILE A 92 0.26 -0.28 2.33
C ILE A 92 0.07 -0.08 3.84
N LEU A 93 -0.40 1.10 4.26
CA LEU A 93 -0.71 1.37 5.65
C LEU A 93 -1.80 0.43 6.17
N ALA A 94 -2.89 0.20 5.41
CA ALA A 94 -3.95 -0.72 5.80
C ALA A 94 -3.44 -2.16 5.99
N TRP A 95 -2.61 -2.64 5.06
CA TRP A 95 -2.02 -3.97 5.15
C TRP A 95 -1.03 -4.10 6.31
N ASP A 96 -0.11 -3.15 6.48
CA ASP A 96 0.89 -3.13 7.56
C ASP A 96 0.23 -3.10 8.94
N LEU A 97 -0.78 -2.23 9.13
CA LEU A 97 -1.50 -2.15 10.40
C LEU A 97 -2.33 -3.41 10.67
N ALA A 98 -2.84 -4.08 9.63
CA ALA A 98 -3.56 -5.35 9.81
C ALA A 98 -2.63 -6.47 10.26
N ASP A 99 -1.42 -6.57 9.68
CA ASP A 99 -0.42 -7.57 10.11
C ASP A 99 0.13 -7.24 11.51
N ASN A 100 0.39 -5.95 11.79
CA ASN A 100 0.79 -5.50 13.12
C ASN A 100 -0.28 -5.82 14.19
N ALA A 101 -1.55 -5.50 13.93
CA ALA A 101 -2.66 -5.80 14.85
C ALA A 101 -2.77 -7.30 15.16
N ARG A 102 -2.56 -8.15 14.15
CA ARG A 102 -2.50 -9.61 14.31
C ARG A 102 -1.32 -10.04 15.17
N SER A 103 -0.13 -9.54 14.87
CA SER A 103 1.10 -9.89 15.58
C SER A 103 1.02 -9.48 17.05
N VAL A 104 0.64 -8.24 17.31
CA VAL A 104 0.45 -7.70 18.67
C VAL A 104 -0.64 -8.48 19.41
N GLY A 105 -1.78 -8.72 18.78
CA GLY A 105 -2.89 -9.47 19.38
C GLY A 105 -2.55 -10.94 19.69
N ALA A 106 -1.66 -11.55 18.92
CA ALA A 106 -1.17 -12.90 19.19
C ALA A 106 -0.24 -12.98 20.41
N HIS A 107 0.49 -11.90 20.71
CA HIS A 107 1.47 -11.85 21.82
C HIS A 107 0.90 -11.25 23.10
N LEU A 108 0.10 -10.18 22.98
CA LEU A 108 -0.42 -9.41 24.11
C LEU A 108 -1.89 -9.70 24.41
N GLY A 109 -2.61 -10.36 23.51
CA GLY A 109 -4.05 -10.56 23.61
C GLY A 109 -4.86 -9.38 23.07
N ARG A 110 -6.06 -9.67 22.58
CA ARG A 110 -6.95 -8.69 21.93
C ARG A 110 -7.43 -7.58 22.86
N GLU A 111 -7.54 -7.86 24.15
CA GLU A 111 -8.10 -6.97 25.18
C GLU A 111 -7.06 -6.04 25.81
N THR A 112 -5.78 -6.24 25.54
CA THR A 112 -4.71 -5.40 26.06
C THR A 112 -4.74 -4.02 25.43
N ASP A 113 -4.57 -2.97 26.26
CA ASP A 113 -4.47 -1.61 25.76
C ASP A 113 -3.11 -1.40 25.07
N THR A 114 -3.15 -1.35 23.75
CA THR A 114 -1.98 -1.20 22.86
C THR A 114 -2.01 0.12 22.10
N LEU A 115 -2.86 1.07 22.49
CA LEU A 115 -3.14 2.26 21.69
C LEU A 115 -1.90 3.11 21.42
N GLN A 116 -1.09 3.41 22.44
CA GLN A 116 0.12 4.22 22.24
C GLN A 116 1.13 3.52 21.34
N LEU A 117 1.34 2.22 21.54
CA LEU A 117 2.24 1.40 20.73
C LEU A 117 1.83 1.42 19.26
N GLU A 118 0.55 1.17 18.99
CA GLU A 118 0.04 1.07 17.62
C GLU A 118 -0.01 2.42 16.92
N LEU A 119 -0.28 3.52 17.65
CA LEU A 119 -0.20 4.86 17.09
C LEU A 119 1.23 5.26 16.71
N VAL A 120 2.23 4.93 17.54
CA VAL A 120 3.64 5.19 17.23
C VAL A 120 4.07 4.38 16.02
N HIS A 121 3.68 3.10 15.95
CA HIS A 121 3.94 2.25 14.78
C HIS A 121 3.29 2.83 13.52
N ALA A 122 2.00 3.17 13.58
CA ALA A 122 1.26 3.74 12.46
C ALA A 122 1.87 5.06 11.99
N ALA A 123 2.29 5.93 12.92
CA ALA A 123 2.95 7.20 12.59
C ALA A 123 4.31 6.97 11.92
N ALA A 124 5.12 6.02 12.43
CA ALA A 124 6.41 5.68 11.85
C ALA A 124 6.23 5.10 10.42
N THR A 125 5.31 4.15 10.24
CA THR A 125 4.96 3.62 8.91
C THR A 125 4.50 4.73 7.99
N LEU A 126 3.62 5.63 8.44
CA LEU A 126 3.13 6.74 7.63
C LEU A 126 4.27 7.68 7.20
N VAL A 127 5.24 7.98 8.07
CA VAL A 127 6.41 8.79 7.71
C VAL A 127 7.23 8.10 6.62
N VAL A 128 7.50 6.80 6.76
CA VAL A 128 8.21 6.02 5.74
C VAL A 128 7.48 6.05 4.40
N LEU A 129 6.16 5.85 4.42
CA LEU A 129 5.33 5.89 3.22
C LEU A 129 5.26 7.28 2.61
N ALA A 130 5.20 8.34 3.41
CA ALA A 130 5.21 9.72 2.94
C ALA A 130 6.54 10.08 2.27
N VAL A 131 7.67 9.66 2.85
CA VAL A 131 9.00 9.84 2.23
C VAL A 131 9.08 9.06 0.92
N GLY A 132 8.63 7.80 0.89
CA GLY A 132 8.57 7.01 -0.34
C GLY A 132 7.71 7.66 -1.41
N ALA A 133 6.51 8.13 -1.06
CA ALA A 133 5.62 8.84 -1.96
C ALA A 133 6.24 10.14 -2.47
N ALA A 134 6.94 10.90 -1.63
CA ALA A 134 7.64 12.11 -2.03
C ALA A 134 8.78 11.82 -3.03
N VAL A 135 9.54 10.74 -2.83
CA VAL A 135 10.57 10.29 -3.77
C VAL A 135 9.96 9.89 -5.11
N VAL A 136 8.90 9.09 -5.10
CA VAL A 136 8.19 8.66 -6.33
C VAL A 136 7.60 9.86 -7.06
N TYR A 137 6.96 10.77 -6.34
CA TYR A 137 6.42 12.01 -6.91
C TYR A 137 7.50 12.91 -7.48
N GLY A 138 8.62 13.07 -6.77
CA GLY A 138 9.78 13.81 -7.25
C GLY A 138 10.36 13.22 -8.53
N ALA A 139 10.46 11.89 -8.61
CA ALA A 139 10.90 11.18 -9.82
C ALA A 139 9.91 11.36 -10.98
N ASP A 140 8.60 11.24 -10.71
CA ASP A 140 7.55 11.53 -11.68
C ASP A 140 7.66 12.96 -12.22
N ARG A 141 7.86 13.95 -11.36
CA ARG A 141 8.01 15.36 -11.76
C ARG A 141 9.31 15.64 -12.50
N ALA A 142 10.40 15.00 -12.10
CA ALA A 142 11.66 15.08 -12.82
C ALA A 142 11.56 14.45 -14.22
N ALA A 143 10.76 13.39 -14.38
CA ALA A 143 10.50 12.74 -15.66
C ALA A 143 9.47 13.49 -16.52
N ALA A 144 8.46 14.10 -15.90
CA ALA A 144 7.39 14.86 -16.54
C ALA A 144 7.82 16.28 -16.98
N GLY A 145 9.01 16.75 -16.55
CA GLY A 145 9.63 18.01 -16.97
C GLY A 145 10.12 18.06 -18.43
N GLY A 146 9.73 17.11 -19.26
CA GLY A 146 10.14 16.97 -20.66
C GLY A 146 11.05 15.77 -20.85
N GLN A 147 10.84 14.99 -21.91
CA GLN A 147 11.56 13.75 -22.21
C GLN A 147 13.03 13.77 -21.75
N PRO A 148 13.52 12.74 -21.05
CA PRO A 148 14.88 12.76 -20.53
C PRO A 148 15.83 13.00 -21.71
N ILE A 149 16.57 14.12 -21.71
CA ILE A 149 17.59 14.39 -22.73
C ILE A 149 18.54 13.18 -22.82
N THR A 150 18.82 12.54 -21.68
CA THR A 150 19.56 11.28 -21.59
C THR A 150 18.90 10.15 -22.38
N ALA A 151 17.58 9.98 -22.30
CA ALA A 151 16.86 8.97 -23.07
C ALA A 151 16.91 9.29 -24.57
N VAL A 152 16.71 10.55 -24.97
CA VAL A 152 16.81 10.99 -26.38
C VAL A 152 18.24 10.80 -26.91
N VAL A 153 19.27 11.14 -26.10
CA VAL A 153 20.68 10.97 -26.45
C VAL A 153 21.04 9.49 -26.58
N LEU A 154 20.62 8.64 -25.64
CA LEU A 154 20.84 7.20 -25.74
C LEU A 154 20.12 6.58 -26.95
N LEU A 155 18.93 7.07 -27.28
CA LEU A 155 18.18 6.64 -28.46
C LEU A 155 18.87 7.07 -29.75
N LEU A 156 19.39 8.31 -29.82
CA LEU A 156 20.19 8.80 -30.94
C LEU A 156 21.49 8.01 -31.11
N VAL A 157 22.20 7.72 -30.02
CA VAL A 157 23.41 6.86 -30.05
C VAL A 157 23.05 5.47 -30.57
N GLY A 158 21.94 4.89 -30.11
CA GLY A 158 21.43 3.61 -30.59
C GLY A 158 21.12 3.62 -32.10
N VAL A 159 20.46 4.67 -32.60
CA VAL A 159 20.17 4.83 -34.03
C VAL A 159 21.45 4.96 -34.86
N VAL A 160 22.41 5.77 -34.43
CA VAL A 160 23.71 5.92 -35.12
C VAL A 160 24.45 4.58 -35.17
N ALA A 161 24.49 3.86 -34.06
CA ALA A 161 25.12 2.54 -34.01
C ALA A 161 24.43 1.53 -34.95
N LEU A 162 23.09 1.51 -34.96
CA LEU A 162 22.30 0.63 -35.82
C LEU A 162 22.52 0.94 -37.31
N VAL A 163 22.46 2.21 -37.69
CA VAL A 163 22.73 2.66 -39.07
C VAL A 163 24.18 2.33 -39.46
N ALA A 164 25.15 2.55 -38.57
CA ALA A 164 26.55 2.23 -38.82
C ALA A 164 26.82 0.72 -38.97
N VAL A 165 25.93 -0.15 -38.51
CA VAL A 165 25.98 -1.59 -38.72
C VAL A 165 25.27 -1.99 -40.01
N VAL A 166 24.09 -1.42 -40.28
CA VAL A 166 23.27 -1.74 -41.46
C VAL A 166 23.80 -1.12 -42.76
N ALA A 167 24.49 0.02 -42.68
CA ALA A 167 25.06 0.71 -43.83
C ALA A 167 26.45 0.18 -44.27
N ARG A 168 26.88 -0.96 -43.72
CA ARG A 168 28.07 -1.72 -44.15
C ARG A 168 27.66 -2.83 -45.09
#